data_AF-A0A7S3L534-F1
#
_entry.id   AF-A0A7S3L534-F1
#
_cell.length_a   1.000
_cell.length_b   1.000
_cell.length_c   1.000
_cell.angle_alpha   90.00
_cell.angle_beta   90.00
_cell.angle_gamma   90.00
#
_symmetry.space_group_name_H-M   'P 1'
#
loop_
_entity.id
_entity.type
_entity.pdbx_description
1 polymer ?
#
loop_
_entity_poly.entity_id
_entity_poly.type
_entity_poly.pdbx_seq_one_letter_code
_entity_poly.pdbx_strand_id
1 'polypeptide(L)'
;MFRRKNQNQQESAGSGTRKSTAPVGRNKEQKLGSNSRHSTLTKSVLKHSTVQESISVTYGANRGDNPRRGIQLKDIEIREYERTLGDNPSCSSGPPVAISWEYYPEPLKLSIEEYEDTRPPRRSNFEMILPRDVRQSMLRKEWEVTQSQIAAAVRANIKIKNQRRTTVNNLSKSTRVEEAFENATRKVMKGLLLKNTTKELDKLEKQAKIAEEQKKKLEAS
;
A
#
# COMPACT_ATOMS: atom_id res chain seq x y z
N MET A 1 12.26 11.17 -42.26
CA MET A 1 12.71 10.16 -43.25
C MET A 1 11.60 9.14 -43.46
N PHE A 2 11.33 8.81 -44.73
CA PHE A 2 10.23 7.98 -45.24
C PHE A 2 10.35 6.48 -44.88
N ARG A 3 9.23 5.78 -44.62
CA ARG A 3 8.81 4.60 -45.43
C ARG A 3 7.38 4.11 -45.12
N ARG A 4 6.78 3.50 -46.14
CA ARG A 4 5.36 3.20 -46.40
C ARG A 4 4.95 1.74 -46.11
N LYS A 5 3.62 1.58 -45.88
CA LYS A 5 2.65 0.58 -46.41
C LYS A 5 2.65 -0.90 -45.95
N ASN A 6 1.50 -1.26 -45.36
CA ASN A 6 0.50 -2.29 -45.73
C ASN A 6 0.95 -3.60 -46.41
N GLN A 7 0.52 -4.71 -45.80
CA GLN A 7 0.00 -5.90 -46.49
C GLN A 7 -1.29 -6.38 -45.80
N ASN A 8 -2.18 -6.93 -46.62
CA ASN A 8 -3.55 -7.36 -46.36
C ASN A 8 -3.70 -8.81 -46.85
N GLN A 9 -4.80 -9.49 -46.48
CA GLN A 9 -5.30 -10.82 -46.94
C GLN A 9 -4.78 -12.06 -46.16
N GLN A 10 -5.53 -13.14 -45.90
CA GLN A 10 -6.98 -13.50 -45.88
C GLN A 10 -7.03 -14.98 -45.40
N GLU A 11 -8.10 -15.36 -44.67
CA GLU A 11 -8.79 -16.70 -44.67
C GLU A 11 -8.00 -17.95 -44.18
N SER A 12 -8.55 -19.00 -43.56
CA SER A 12 -9.87 -19.65 -43.62
C SER A 12 -10.13 -20.55 -42.40
N ALA A 13 -11.41 -20.84 -42.12
CA ALA A 13 -11.92 -21.75 -41.10
C ALA A 13 -11.69 -23.25 -41.40
N GLY A 14 -11.72 -24.10 -40.36
CA GLY A 14 -11.75 -25.56 -40.49
C GLY A 14 -12.05 -26.27 -39.17
N SER A 15 -13.31 -26.60 -38.95
CA SER A 15 -13.84 -27.43 -37.86
C SER A 15 -13.59 -28.93 -38.11
N GLY A 16 -13.27 -29.71 -37.08
CA GLY A 16 -13.24 -31.17 -37.15
C GLY A 16 -13.46 -31.81 -35.77
N THR A 17 -14.46 -32.68 -35.68
CA THR A 17 -14.97 -33.28 -34.43
C THR A 17 -14.71 -34.79 -34.41
N ARG A 18 -14.60 -35.35 -33.19
CA ARG A 18 -15.11 -36.65 -32.69
C ARG A 18 -14.23 -37.93 -32.62
N LYS A 19 -14.37 -38.54 -31.41
CA LYS A 19 -14.38 -39.97 -30.97
C LYS A 19 -13.02 -40.66 -30.75
N SER A 20 -12.66 -41.10 -29.53
CA SER A 20 -13.20 -42.16 -28.63
C SER A 20 -12.92 -43.59 -29.12
N THR A 21 -12.02 -44.30 -28.42
CA THR A 21 -12.17 -45.72 -28.01
C THR A 21 -11.11 -46.12 -26.97
N ALA A 22 -11.53 -46.88 -25.97
CA ALA A 22 -10.71 -47.57 -24.96
C ALA A 22 -10.74 -49.09 -25.19
N PRO A 23 -9.77 -49.84 -24.66
CA PRO A 23 -10.05 -51.12 -23.99
C PRO A 23 -9.30 -51.21 -22.64
N VAL A 24 -9.94 -51.50 -21.49
CA VAL A 24 -10.42 -52.79 -20.94
C VAL A 24 -9.33 -53.86 -20.72
N GLY A 25 -9.09 -54.16 -19.43
CA GLY A 25 -8.54 -55.43 -18.92
C GLY A 25 -7.51 -55.20 -17.79
N ARG A 26 -7.44 -55.95 -16.69
CA ARG A 26 -8.27 -56.99 -16.05
C ARG A 26 -7.63 -57.21 -14.67
N ASN A 27 -8.44 -57.36 -13.62
CA ASN A 27 -8.05 -57.47 -12.20
C ASN A 27 -7.22 -58.73 -11.85
N LYS A 28 -6.37 -58.62 -10.82
CA LYS A 28 -6.09 -59.70 -9.86
C LYS A 28 -5.96 -59.13 -8.44
N GLU A 29 -6.88 -59.55 -7.57
CA GLU A 29 -6.88 -59.36 -6.12
C GLU A 29 -5.79 -60.20 -5.45
N GLN A 30 -5.17 -59.68 -4.39
CA GLN A 30 -4.62 -60.50 -3.30
C GLN A 30 -4.86 -59.85 -1.92
N LYS A 31 -5.79 -60.50 -1.21
CA LYS A 31 -5.99 -60.78 0.23
C LYS A 31 -5.45 -59.87 1.35
N LEU A 32 -6.36 -59.72 2.31
CA LEU A 32 -6.36 -59.09 3.64
C LEU A 32 -5.35 -59.63 4.68
N GLY A 33 -4.97 -58.73 5.60
CA GLY A 33 -4.41 -58.95 6.94
C GLY A 33 -3.34 -57.89 7.24
N SER A 34 -3.29 -57.13 8.34
CA SER A 34 -3.99 -57.12 9.62
C SER A 34 -3.75 -55.75 10.31
N ASN A 35 -4.52 -55.48 11.37
CA ASN A 35 -4.62 -54.26 12.19
C ASN A 35 -3.33 -53.46 12.47
N SER A 36 -3.36 -52.15 12.20
CA SER A 36 -2.66 -51.15 13.01
C SER A 36 -3.58 -49.98 13.31
N ARG A 37 -3.93 -49.83 14.59
CA ARG A 37 -4.69 -48.69 15.13
C ARG A 37 -3.76 -47.48 15.18
N HIS A 38 -3.75 -46.66 14.14
CA HIS A 38 -3.20 -45.30 14.25
C HIS A 38 -4.33 -44.32 14.57
N SER A 39 -4.36 -43.88 15.82
CA SER A 39 -5.16 -42.75 16.28
C SER A 39 -4.91 -41.55 15.38
N THR A 40 -5.94 -41.08 14.68
CA THR A 40 -5.94 -39.81 13.97
C THR A 40 -5.96 -38.67 14.98
N LEU A 41 -4.78 -38.35 15.54
CA LEU A 41 -4.58 -37.06 16.19
C LEU A 41 -4.61 -36.00 15.09
N THR A 42 -5.73 -35.28 15.03
CA THR A 42 -5.91 -34.07 14.24
C THR A 42 -4.84 -33.06 14.65
N LYS A 43 -3.76 -33.00 13.89
CA LYS A 43 -2.75 -31.95 14.07
C LYS A 43 -3.42 -30.63 13.73
N SER A 44 -3.61 -29.79 14.75
CA SER A 44 -4.02 -28.39 14.60
C SER A 44 -3.16 -27.72 13.51
N VAL A 45 -3.82 -27.07 12.55
CA VAL A 45 -3.17 -26.34 11.45
C VAL A 45 -2.48 -25.06 11.94
N LEU A 46 -2.84 -24.57 13.13
CA LEU A 46 -2.14 -23.48 13.80
C LEU A 46 -1.03 -24.04 14.70
N LYS A 47 0.20 -24.02 14.18
CA LYS A 47 1.41 -24.10 15.00
C LYS A 47 1.70 -22.71 15.54
N HIS A 48 1.42 -22.48 16.82
CA HIS A 48 1.85 -21.26 17.48
C HIS A 48 3.28 -21.47 17.99
N SER A 49 4.26 -20.92 17.26
CA SER A 49 5.64 -20.82 17.75
C SER A 49 5.70 -19.71 18.79
N THR A 50 6.09 -20.04 20.01
CA THR A 50 6.38 -19.02 21.03
C THR A 50 7.56 -18.14 20.59
N VAL A 51 7.67 -16.92 21.14
CA VAL A 51 8.80 -16.02 20.84
C VAL A 51 10.14 -16.71 21.15
N GLN A 52 10.22 -17.44 22.26
CA GLN A 52 11.37 -18.25 22.62
C GLN A 52 11.66 -19.36 21.60
N GLU A 53 10.63 -20.07 21.10
CA GLU A 53 10.82 -21.08 20.04
C GLU A 53 11.39 -20.45 18.78
N SER A 54 10.86 -19.31 18.33
CA SER A 54 11.35 -18.60 17.15
C SER A 54 12.80 -18.10 17.31
N ILE A 55 13.21 -17.71 18.52
CA ILE A 55 14.60 -17.33 18.82
C ILE A 55 15.51 -18.57 18.89
N SER A 56 14.99 -19.70 19.36
CA SER A 56 15.73 -20.96 19.49
C SER A 56 15.85 -21.75 18.18
N VAL A 57 15.15 -21.35 17.11
CA VAL A 57 15.43 -21.81 15.74
C VAL A 57 16.77 -21.20 15.33
N THR A 58 17.85 -21.76 15.86
CA THR A 58 19.19 -21.62 15.29
C THR A 58 19.13 -22.22 13.90
N TYR A 59 19.05 -21.35 12.88
CA TYR A 59 19.35 -21.71 11.51
C TYR A 59 20.71 -22.43 11.49
N GLY A 60 20.71 -23.75 11.33
CA GLY A 60 21.91 -24.53 11.03
C GLY A 60 22.56 -25.38 12.15
N ALA A 61 21.92 -25.61 13.30
CA ALA A 61 22.54 -26.36 14.40
C ALA A 61 22.34 -27.90 14.41
N ASN A 62 21.70 -28.51 13.40
CA ASN A 62 21.66 -29.98 13.27
C ASN A 62 22.34 -30.43 11.97
N ARG A 63 23.60 -30.90 12.11
CA ARG A 63 24.37 -31.56 11.06
C ARG A 63 23.88 -33.01 10.90
N GLY A 64 22.90 -33.20 10.03
CA GLY A 64 22.80 -34.41 9.21
C GLY A 64 23.12 -34.01 7.77
N ASP A 65 23.72 -34.92 6.98
CA ASP A 65 24.20 -34.74 5.59
C ASP A 65 23.12 -34.37 4.55
N ASN A 66 22.01 -33.75 4.98
CA ASN A 66 21.11 -33.10 4.06
C ASN A 66 21.73 -31.77 3.60
N PRO A 67 21.85 -31.53 2.28
CA PRO A 67 22.29 -30.25 1.77
C PRO A 67 21.39 -29.18 2.37
N ARG A 68 22.02 -28.25 3.09
CA ARG A 68 21.32 -27.13 3.72
C ARG A 68 20.57 -26.43 2.61
N ARG A 69 19.24 -26.47 2.67
CA ARG A 69 18.36 -25.68 1.80
C ARG A 69 18.53 -24.21 2.20
N GLY A 70 19.58 -23.59 1.70
CA GLY A 70 19.87 -22.17 1.83
C GLY A 70 19.23 -21.41 0.68
N ILE A 71 18.67 -20.25 0.97
CA ILE A 71 18.28 -19.30 -0.07
C ILE A 71 19.57 -18.64 -0.56
N GLN A 72 19.80 -18.69 -1.87
CA GLN A 72 20.89 -17.98 -2.52
C GLN A 72 20.29 -16.88 -3.39
N LEU A 73 20.76 -15.66 -3.19
CA LEU A 73 20.52 -14.55 -4.09
C LEU A 73 21.70 -14.50 -5.05
N LYS A 74 21.41 -14.39 -6.34
CA LYS A 74 22.43 -14.51 -7.38
C LYS A 74 22.60 -13.20 -8.13
N ASP A 75 21.56 -12.82 -8.88
CA ASP A 75 21.60 -11.69 -9.79
C ASP A 75 20.62 -10.60 -9.30
N ILE A 76 21.03 -9.34 -9.46
CA ILE A 76 20.22 -8.14 -9.21
C ILE A 76 19.82 -7.58 -10.56
N GLU A 77 18.51 -7.36 -10.76
CA GLU A 77 17.96 -6.67 -11.92
C GLU A 77 17.46 -5.28 -11.51
N ILE A 78 18.04 -4.23 -12.07
CA ILE A 78 17.67 -2.83 -11.81
C ILE A 78 16.84 -2.32 -13.00
N ARG A 79 15.61 -1.90 -12.71
CA ARG A 79 14.70 -1.28 -13.70
C ARG A 79 14.73 0.23 -13.56
N GLU A 80 14.89 0.90 -14.68
CA GLU A 80 14.89 2.37 -14.76
C GLU A 80 13.55 2.86 -15.29
N TYR A 81 12.93 3.77 -14.54
CA TYR A 81 11.64 4.36 -14.88
C TYR A 81 11.82 5.80 -15.32
N GLU A 82 10.98 6.23 -16.26
CA GLU A 82 10.90 7.63 -16.62
C GLU A 82 10.38 8.48 -15.46
N ARG A 83 10.71 9.77 -15.46
CA ARG A 83 10.24 10.72 -14.45
C ARG A 83 9.15 11.60 -15.05
N THR A 84 8.13 11.87 -14.27
CA THR A 84 6.99 12.69 -14.69
C THR A 84 6.55 13.65 -13.58
N LEU A 85 5.60 14.52 -13.90
CA LEU A 85 4.96 15.38 -12.90
C LEU A 85 4.12 14.54 -11.94
N GLY A 86 4.40 14.70 -10.64
CA GLY A 86 3.64 14.04 -9.60
C GLY A 86 2.47 14.86 -9.07
N ASP A 87 1.87 14.35 -7.99
CA ASP A 87 0.79 14.99 -7.23
C ASP A 87 1.12 15.04 -5.72
N ASN A 88 2.39 14.82 -5.34
CA ASN A 88 2.81 14.78 -3.95
C ASN A 88 2.69 16.17 -3.30
N PRO A 89 1.74 16.38 -2.36
CA PRO A 89 1.51 17.68 -1.74
C PRO A 89 2.49 17.97 -0.61
N SER A 90 3.37 17.04 -0.23
CA SER A 90 4.43 17.26 0.76
C SER A 90 5.67 17.94 0.17
N CYS A 91 5.71 18.13 -1.15
CA CYS A 91 6.78 18.89 -1.79
C CYS A 91 6.78 20.34 -1.29
N SER A 92 7.88 20.85 -0.73
CA SER A 92 7.92 22.20 -0.12
C SER A 92 7.60 23.30 -1.14
N SER A 93 8.26 23.29 -2.30
CA SER A 93 8.09 24.28 -3.37
C SER A 93 8.37 23.68 -4.76
N GLY A 94 7.86 24.30 -5.82
CA GLY A 94 8.09 23.85 -7.21
C GLY A 94 7.36 22.56 -7.59
N PRO A 95 7.65 22.01 -8.79
CA PRO A 95 6.91 20.87 -9.32
C PRO A 95 7.21 19.57 -8.57
N PRO A 96 6.20 18.81 -8.12
CA PRO A 96 6.41 17.46 -7.63
C PRO A 96 6.96 16.56 -8.76
N VAL A 97 7.88 15.66 -8.42
CA VAL A 97 8.40 14.63 -9.32
C VAL A 97 7.82 13.29 -8.89
N ALA A 98 7.41 12.48 -9.86
CA ALA A 98 6.99 11.10 -9.69
C ALA A 98 7.70 10.20 -10.71
N ILE A 99 7.59 8.89 -10.50
CA ILE A 99 7.95 7.88 -11.48
C ILE A 99 6.77 7.66 -12.44
N SER A 100 7.07 7.51 -13.73
CA SER A 100 6.10 7.13 -14.74
C SER A 100 5.84 5.62 -14.70
N TRP A 101 4.83 5.17 -15.44
CA TRP A 101 4.60 3.75 -15.71
C TRP A 101 5.56 3.21 -16.77
N GLU A 102 6.12 4.09 -17.59
CA GLU A 102 7.07 3.76 -18.63
C GLU A 102 8.46 3.50 -18.03
N TYR A 103 9.09 2.43 -18.49
CA TYR A 103 10.40 1.97 -18.04
C TYR A 103 11.22 1.47 -19.22
N TYR A 104 12.54 1.51 -19.07
CA TYR A 104 13.45 0.99 -20.09
C TYR A 104 13.38 -0.55 -20.11
N PRO A 105 13.11 -1.17 -21.27
CA PRO A 105 12.82 -2.60 -21.36
C PRO A 105 14.04 -3.48 -21.05
N GLU A 106 15.25 -2.94 -21.19
CA GLU A 106 16.50 -3.62 -20.89
C GLU A 106 16.95 -3.28 -19.46
N PRO A 107 16.73 -4.15 -18.46
CA PRO A 107 17.19 -3.89 -17.11
C PRO A 107 18.71 -4.06 -17.01
N LEU A 108 19.34 -3.26 -16.15
CA LEU A 108 20.72 -3.48 -15.77
C LEU A 108 20.79 -4.73 -14.89
N LYS A 109 21.53 -5.75 -15.34
CA LYS A 109 21.74 -6.99 -14.60
C LYS A 109 23.16 -7.03 -14.06
N LEU A 110 23.30 -7.23 -12.76
CA LEU A 110 24.58 -7.30 -12.06
C LEU A 110 24.58 -8.53 -11.14
N SER A 111 25.75 -9.12 -10.93
CA SER A 111 25.90 -10.09 -9.84
C SER A 111 25.81 -9.38 -8.49
N ILE A 112 25.43 -10.10 -7.43
CA ILE A 112 25.38 -9.52 -6.09
C ILE A 112 26.76 -9.05 -5.61
N GLU A 113 27.82 -9.78 -5.97
CA GLU A 113 29.21 -9.43 -5.66
C GLU A 113 29.60 -8.11 -6.35
N GLU A 114 29.33 -7.99 -7.66
CA GLU A 114 29.63 -6.78 -8.43
C GLU A 114 28.89 -5.54 -7.90
N TYR A 115 27.63 -5.72 -7.49
CA TYR A 115 26.86 -4.62 -6.91
C TYR A 115 27.46 -4.15 -5.58
N GLU A 116 27.78 -5.06 -4.65
CA GLU A 116 28.31 -4.67 -3.33
C GLU A 116 29.74 -4.11 -3.42
N ASP A 117 30.57 -4.58 -4.36
CA ASP A 117 31.92 -4.04 -4.59
C ASP A 117 31.90 -2.61 -5.15
N THR A 118 30.91 -2.27 -5.98
CA THR A 118 30.79 -0.96 -6.63
C THR A 118 29.86 0.01 -5.90
N ARG A 119 29.17 -0.47 -4.84
CA ARG A 119 28.14 0.29 -4.15
C ARG A 119 28.71 1.54 -3.47
N PRO A 120 28.22 2.75 -3.79
CA PRO A 120 28.63 3.95 -3.06
C PRO A 120 28.14 3.91 -1.60
N PRO A 121 28.76 4.66 -0.69
CA PRO A 121 28.31 4.76 0.69
C PRO A 121 26.84 5.22 0.75
N ARG A 122 26.15 4.83 1.83
CA ARG A 122 24.74 5.23 2.02
C ARG A 122 24.63 6.74 2.05
N ARG A 123 23.72 7.28 1.23
CA ARG A 123 23.41 8.71 1.18
C ARG A 123 22.84 9.20 2.50
N SER A 124 23.22 10.40 2.90
CA SER A 124 22.62 11.11 4.02
C SER A 124 21.20 11.59 3.68
N ASN A 125 20.41 11.94 4.70
CA ASN A 125 19.06 12.49 4.48
C ASN A 125 19.06 13.73 3.59
N PHE A 126 20.08 14.57 3.66
CA PHE A 126 20.20 15.76 2.83
C PHE A 126 20.50 15.43 1.37
N GLU A 127 21.33 14.42 1.11
CA GLU A 127 21.65 13.94 -0.25
C GLU A 127 20.50 13.19 -0.93
N MET A 128 19.48 12.81 -0.15
CA MET A 128 18.24 12.26 -0.69
C MET A 128 17.22 13.33 -1.08
N ILE A 129 17.43 14.59 -0.69
CA ILE A 129 16.53 15.70 -1.04
C ILE A 129 16.87 16.20 -2.44
N LEU A 130 15.88 16.23 -3.32
CA LEU A 130 16.03 16.78 -4.66
C LEU A 130 15.64 18.28 -4.69
N PRO A 131 16.58 19.22 -4.89
CA PRO A 131 16.32 20.65 -4.87
C PRO A 131 15.31 21.09 -5.94
N ARG A 132 14.64 22.23 -5.71
CA ARG A 132 13.56 22.74 -6.58
C ARG A 132 14.03 23.01 -8.00
N ASP A 133 15.13 23.72 -8.12
CA ASP A 133 15.80 24.09 -9.36
C ASP A 133 16.23 22.84 -10.14
N VAL A 134 16.81 21.86 -9.46
CA VAL A 134 17.16 20.56 -10.06
C VAL A 134 15.92 19.85 -10.59
N ARG A 135 14.84 19.73 -9.79
CA ARG A 135 13.57 19.13 -10.24
C ARG A 135 13.01 19.82 -11.48
N GLN A 136 12.97 21.15 -11.48
CA GLN A 136 12.42 21.91 -12.60
C GLN A 136 13.30 21.82 -13.85
N SER A 137 14.62 21.91 -13.71
CA SER A 137 15.57 21.76 -14.82
C SER A 137 15.45 20.38 -15.44
N MET A 138 15.48 19.35 -14.61
CA MET A 138 15.37 17.95 -14.99
C MET A 138 14.08 17.68 -15.77
N LEU A 139 12.91 18.01 -15.21
CA LEU A 139 11.62 17.80 -15.89
C LEU A 139 11.53 18.54 -17.24
N ARG A 140 12.10 19.75 -17.34
CA ARG A 140 12.04 20.55 -18.58
C ARG A 140 13.02 20.08 -19.65
N LYS A 141 14.24 19.70 -19.25
CA LYS A 141 15.34 19.41 -20.18
C LYS A 141 15.37 17.96 -20.62
N GLU A 142 15.04 17.04 -19.71
CA GLU A 142 15.19 15.60 -19.96
C GLU A 142 13.87 14.94 -20.35
N TRP A 143 12.73 15.40 -19.80
CA TRP A 143 11.39 14.81 -20.04
C TRP A 143 10.40 15.77 -20.73
N GLU A 144 10.91 16.83 -21.37
CA GLU A 144 10.15 17.77 -22.21
C GLU A 144 8.88 18.37 -21.57
N VAL A 145 8.81 18.40 -20.24
CA VAL A 145 7.65 18.94 -19.53
C VAL A 145 7.58 20.44 -19.74
N THR A 146 6.47 20.91 -20.29
CA THR A 146 6.27 22.33 -20.57
C THR A 146 6.12 23.14 -19.29
N GLN A 147 6.48 24.43 -19.35
CA GLN A 147 6.32 25.34 -18.21
C GLN A 147 4.84 25.48 -17.79
N SER A 148 3.91 25.38 -18.74
CA SER A 148 2.47 25.41 -18.48
C SER A 148 2.01 24.21 -17.66
N GLN A 149 2.45 23.00 -18.01
CA GLN A 149 2.16 21.78 -17.26
C GLN A 149 2.74 21.84 -15.84
N ILE A 150 3.99 22.32 -15.70
CA ILE A 150 4.62 22.55 -14.39
C ILE A 150 3.77 23.50 -13.55
N ALA A 151 3.34 24.63 -14.11
CA ALA A 151 2.51 25.60 -13.39
C ALA A 151 1.15 25.00 -12.98
N ALA A 152 0.53 24.19 -13.85
CA ALA A 152 -0.72 23.49 -13.54
C ALA A 152 -0.54 22.51 -12.37
N ALA A 153 0.50 21.67 -12.39
CA ALA A 153 0.79 20.72 -11.33
C ALA A 153 1.09 21.42 -9.99
N VAL A 154 1.86 22.52 -10.01
CA VAL A 154 2.13 23.32 -8.81
C VAL A 154 0.84 23.89 -8.22
N ARG A 155 -0.05 24.45 -9.06
CA ARG A 155 -1.35 24.97 -8.61
C ARG A 155 -2.23 23.88 -8.00
N ALA A 156 -2.28 22.71 -8.63
CA ALA A 156 -3.02 21.56 -8.10
C ALA A 156 -2.49 21.13 -6.72
N ASN A 157 -1.17 21.05 -6.57
CA ASN A 157 -0.54 20.74 -5.29
C ASN A 157 -0.83 21.78 -4.20
N ILE A 158 -0.77 23.07 -4.53
CA ILE A 158 -1.11 24.14 -3.59
C ILE A 158 -2.57 24.02 -3.14
N LYS A 159 -3.48 23.71 -4.08
CA LYS A 159 -4.89 23.45 -3.75
C LYS A 159 -5.03 22.31 -2.75
N ILE A 160 -4.38 21.17 -2.99
CA ILE A 160 -4.40 20.01 -2.08
C ILE A 160 -3.82 20.36 -0.70
N LYS A 161 -2.70 21.09 -0.66
CA LYS A 161 -2.10 21.56 0.61
C LYS A 161 -3.06 22.43 1.40
N ASN A 162 -3.73 23.37 0.73
CA ASN A 162 -4.70 24.27 1.38
C ASN A 162 -5.90 23.49 1.90
N GLN A 163 -6.43 22.54 1.12
CA GLN A 163 -7.51 21.64 1.54
C GLN A 163 -7.11 20.81 2.77
N ARG A 164 -5.90 20.23 2.78
CA ARG A 164 -5.40 19.50 3.95
C ARG A 164 -5.25 20.38 5.17
N ARG A 165 -4.75 21.61 5.00
CA ARG A 165 -4.66 22.59 6.09
C ARG A 165 -6.03 22.95 6.64
N THR A 166 -7.03 23.16 5.78
CA THR A 166 -8.40 23.42 6.23
C THR A 166 -8.98 22.23 6.98
N THR A 167 -8.77 20.99 6.50
CA THR A 167 -9.23 19.78 7.21
C THR A 167 -8.60 19.66 8.59
N VAL A 168 -7.28 19.84 8.71
CA VAL A 168 -6.58 19.78 10.01
C VAL A 168 -7.08 20.88 10.97
N ASN A 169 -7.23 22.10 10.46
CA ASN A 169 -7.75 23.21 11.25
C ASN A 169 -9.20 22.96 11.70
N ASN A 170 -10.05 22.44 10.82
CA ASN A 170 -11.44 22.15 11.13
C ASN A 170 -11.57 20.96 12.08
N LEU A 171 -10.74 19.92 11.93
CA LEU A 171 -10.73 18.78 12.85
C LEU A 171 -10.44 19.23 14.29
N SER A 172 -9.45 20.12 14.49
CA SER A 172 -9.14 20.65 15.84
C SER A 172 -10.30 21.42 16.47
N LYS A 173 -11.14 22.07 15.66
CA LYS A 173 -12.33 22.80 16.13
C LYS A 173 -13.52 21.86 16.34
N SER A 174 -13.77 20.98 15.38
CA SER A 174 -14.86 20.00 15.41
C SER A 174 -14.69 19.04 16.58
N THR A 175 -13.49 18.48 16.78
CA THR A 175 -13.19 17.61 17.93
C THR A 175 -13.49 18.29 19.26
N ARG A 176 -13.06 19.54 19.45
CA ARG A 176 -13.34 20.28 20.69
C ARG A 176 -14.84 20.55 20.89
N VAL A 177 -15.56 20.84 19.82
CA VAL A 177 -17.02 21.08 19.88
C VAL A 177 -17.78 19.78 20.07
N GLU A 178 -17.35 18.69 19.44
CA GLU A 178 -17.88 17.34 19.61
C GLU A 178 -17.65 16.83 21.04
N GLU A 179 -16.44 16.99 21.58
CA GLU A 179 -16.14 16.67 22.99
C GLU A 179 -16.99 17.50 23.96
N ALA A 180 -17.18 18.79 23.69
CA ALA A 180 -18.02 19.65 24.50
C ALA A 180 -19.50 19.22 24.44
N PHE A 181 -19.99 18.87 23.25
CA PHE A 181 -21.35 18.37 23.02
C PHE A 181 -21.57 17.01 23.69
N GLU A 182 -20.62 16.08 23.56
CA GLU A 182 -20.67 14.77 24.22
C GLU A 182 -20.69 14.93 25.76
N ASN A 183 -19.85 15.81 26.30
CA ASN A 183 -19.84 16.09 27.74
C ASN A 183 -21.15 16.74 28.21
N ALA A 184 -21.74 17.65 27.43
CA ALA A 184 -23.01 18.28 27.76
C ALA A 184 -24.16 17.26 27.74
N THR A 185 -24.28 16.47 26.66
CA THR A 185 -25.31 15.43 26.53
C THR A 185 -25.18 14.37 27.62
N ARG A 186 -23.96 13.92 27.95
CA ARG A 186 -23.72 12.96 29.04
C ARG A 186 -24.14 13.52 30.41
N LYS A 187 -23.87 14.80 30.68
CA LYS A 187 -24.30 15.46 31.94
C LYS A 187 -25.81 15.62 32.03
N VAL A 188 -26.47 15.98 30.93
CA VAL A 188 -27.94 16.05 30.85
C VAL A 188 -28.55 14.68 31.10
N MET A 189 -28.09 13.64 30.40
CA MET A 189 -28.55 12.26 30.59
C MET A 189 -28.32 11.77 32.03
N LYS A 190 -27.15 12.07 32.61
CA LYS A 190 -26.85 11.72 34.00
C LYS A 190 -27.74 12.48 35.00
N GLY A 191 -28.08 13.75 34.74
CA GLY A 191 -29.00 14.54 35.56
C GLY A 191 -30.48 14.17 35.40
N LEU A 192 -30.86 13.54 34.28
CA LEU A 192 -32.20 12.97 34.10
C LEU A 192 -32.34 11.63 34.83
N LEU A 193 -31.28 10.80 34.79
CA LEU A 193 -31.24 9.49 35.47
C LEU A 193 -31.10 9.62 36.99
N LEU A 194 -30.29 10.56 37.47
CA LEU A 194 -30.17 10.92 38.88
C LEU A 194 -31.10 12.11 39.11
N LYS A 195 -32.19 11.95 39.89
CA LYS A 195 -33.23 12.97 40.17
C LYS A 195 -32.68 14.26 40.80
N ASN A 196 -31.89 15.02 40.06
CA ASN A 196 -31.24 16.24 40.49
C ASN A 196 -32.26 17.38 40.49
N THR A 197 -31.98 18.41 41.30
CA THR A 197 -32.82 19.60 41.44
C THR A 197 -33.09 20.27 40.09
N THR A 198 -34.36 20.62 39.82
CA THR A 198 -34.86 21.17 38.55
C THR A 198 -34.04 22.35 38.01
N LYS A 199 -33.49 23.22 38.89
CA LYS A 199 -32.67 24.37 38.50
C LYS A 199 -31.32 23.99 37.86
N GLU A 200 -30.73 22.87 38.25
CA GLU A 200 -29.46 22.40 37.69
C GLU A 200 -29.68 21.73 36.33
N LEU A 201 -30.82 21.05 36.15
CA LEU A 201 -31.24 20.51 34.86
C LEU A 201 -31.45 21.62 33.82
N ASP A 202 -32.17 22.68 34.17
CA ASP A 202 -32.40 23.83 33.27
C ASP A 202 -31.09 24.49 32.82
N LYS A 203 -30.09 24.58 33.71
CA LYS A 203 -28.77 25.12 33.36
C LYS A 203 -28.03 24.20 32.37
N LEU A 204 -28.08 22.89 32.60
CA LEU A 204 -27.43 21.90 31.73
C LEU A 204 -28.10 21.83 30.34
N GLU A 205 -29.43 21.94 30.27
CA GLU A 205 -30.16 22.01 29.00
C GLU A 205 -29.82 23.28 28.21
N LYS A 206 -29.70 24.43 28.89
CA LYS A 206 -29.24 25.68 28.25
C LYS A 206 -27.83 25.52 27.69
N GLN A 207 -26.92 24.88 28.43
CA GLN A 207 -25.56 24.60 27.95
C GLN A 207 -25.56 23.65 26.74
N ALA A 208 -26.41 22.61 26.74
CA ALA A 208 -26.55 21.70 25.61
C ALA A 208 -27.08 22.42 24.35
N LYS A 209 -28.10 23.28 24.49
CA LYS A 209 -28.64 24.10 23.38
C LYS A 209 -27.61 25.07 22.81
N ILE A 210 -26.81 25.71 23.67
CA ILE A 210 -25.72 26.60 23.23
C ILE A 210 -24.66 25.82 22.45
N ALA A 211 -24.26 24.64 22.93
CA ALA A 211 -23.30 23.79 22.24
C ALA A 211 -23.84 23.29 20.87
N GLU A 212 -25.14 22.97 20.80
CA GLU A 212 -25.82 22.58 19.56
C GLU A 212 -25.87 23.72 18.52
N GLU A 213 -26.16 24.95 18.96
CA GLU A 213 -26.16 26.12 18.09
C GLU A 213 -24.75 26.45 17.57
N GLN A 214 -23.73 26.26 18.40
CA GLN A 214 -22.32 26.42 18.00
C GLN A 214 -21.89 25.35 16.98
N LYS A 215 -22.33 24.09 17.17
CA LYS A 215 -22.11 23.02 16.19
C LYS A 215 -22.75 23.34 14.84
N LYS A 216 -24.01 23.79 14.85
CA LYS A 216 -24.74 24.17 13.61
C LYS A 216 -24.07 25.34 12.87
N LYS A 217 -23.48 26.29 13.60
CA LYS A 217 -22.71 27.41 13.01
C LYS A 217 -21.39 26.96 12.39
N LEU A 218 -20.75 25.92 12.94
CA LEU A 218 -19.52 25.34 12.39
C LEU A 218 -19.77 24.47 11.16
N GLU A 219 -20.90 23.74 11.11
CA GLU A 219 -21.28 22.93 9.94
C GLU A 219 -21.71 23.79 8.73
N ALA A 220 -22.11 25.05 8.97
CA ALA A 220 -22.53 26.00 7.94
C ALA A 220 -21.40 26.90 7.39
N SER A 221 -20.17 26.77 7.92
CA SER A 221 -18.99 27.57 7.55
C SER A 221 -17.91 26.75 6.85
#